data_AF-A0A9E5FZ80-F1
#
_entry.id   AF-A0A9E5FZ80-F1
#
_cell.length_a   1.000
_cell.length_b   1.000
_cell.length_c   1.000
_cell.angle_alpha   90.00
_cell.angle_beta   90.00
_cell.angle_gamma   90.00
#
_symmetry.space_group_name_H-M   'P 1'
#
loop_
_entity.id
_entity.type
_entity.pdbx_description
1 polymer ?
#
loop_
_entity_poly.entity_id
_entity_poly.type
_entity_poly.pdbx_seq_one_letter_code
_entity_poly.pdbx_strand_id
1 'polypeptide(L)'
;MVLEPRRLAARMTARRVAEEMGVALGEDVGFQTRFERVVGPRTRIRFVTEGVFLRQAQRDPLLKGIGCVLLDEFHERSVFADLALGVVRAARLQRPALMVAAMSATMDAGQAAAYLSAPVITAEGRAYPVSIRYEPGAEGTPVWERAARAVRRLVDEGHEGDALVFMPGAFEIDRTVDAVRAELRVIAGGSAFDVVPLHGSMPADRQDAAVAPAARGRRKVIVATNVAETSITIPGVRMVVDSGLARVFRVDPRRGLNALRTEAISRASADQRSGRAGRTAPGVCVRLWTEWEQAQRPAAETPEVRRIDLAESMLMVLSMGFGPFEKFPWLDPPTDDAVLRARGTLESIGALRADGMLTALGHRLARIPVHPRLGRVLVEAASLGVLERAARWCAIV
;
A
#
# COMPACT_ATOMS: atom_id res chain seq x y z
N MET A 1 17.50 2.94 -6.37
CA MET A 1 16.33 3.50 -5.65
C MET A 1 15.27 2.43 -5.64
N VAL A 2 14.68 2.17 -4.48
CA VAL A 2 13.66 1.13 -4.28
C VAL A 2 12.35 1.84 -3.97
N LEU A 3 11.31 1.55 -4.75
CA LEU A 3 9.98 2.12 -4.59
C LEU A 3 9.14 1.17 -3.75
N GLU A 4 8.49 1.75 -2.76
CA GLU A 4 7.70 1.02 -1.77
C GLU A 4 6.27 1.62 -1.76
N PRO A 5 5.22 0.81 -1.78
CA PRO A 5 3.85 1.31 -1.80
C PRO A 5 3.47 1.99 -0.47
N ARG A 6 4.12 1.57 0.63
CA ARG A 6 3.77 2.00 1.99
C ARG A 6 4.94 2.62 2.73
N ARG A 7 4.63 3.63 3.55
CA ARG A 7 5.61 4.31 4.41
C ARG A 7 6.29 3.36 5.39
N LEU A 8 5.51 2.47 6.01
CA LEU A 8 6.04 1.52 6.98
C LEU A 8 7.01 0.53 6.32
N ALA A 9 6.66 0.00 5.15
CA ALA A 9 7.54 -0.86 4.36
C ALA A 9 8.86 -0.14 4.03
N ALA A 10 8.80 1.06 3.45
CA ALA A 10 10.01 1.84 3.15
C ALA A 10 10.93 2.05 4.35
N ARG A 11 10.39 2.29 5.55
CA ARG A 11 11.20 2.41 6.77
C ARG A 11 11.77 1.08 7.23
N MET A 12 10.95 0.04 7.29
CA MET A 12 11.36 -1.26 7.82
C MET A 12 12.37 -1.94 6.90
N THR A 13 12.15 -1.92 5.58
CA THR A 13 13.10 -2.45 4.60
C THR A 13 14.43 -1.69 4.66
N ALA A 14 14.39 -0.36 4.71
CA ALA A 14 15.62 0.43 4.82
C ALA A 14 16.40 0.15 6.11
N ARG A 15 15.71 0.07 7.25
CA ARG A 15 16.34 -0.27 8.54
C ARG A 15 16.96 -1.66 8.48
N ARG A 16 16.21 -2.64 7.97
CA ARG A 16 16.68 -4.02 7.84
C ARG A 16 17.91 -4.13 6.94
N VAL A 17 17.90 -3.48 5.78
CA VAL A 17 19.05 -3.51 4.85
C VAL A 17 20.26 -2.77 5.44
N ALA A 18 20.05 -1.68 6.17
CA ALA A 18 21.14 -1.00 6.88
C ALA A 18 21.78 -1.91 7.95
N GLU A 19 20.95 -2.61 8.74
CA GLU A 19 21.41 -3.61 9.72
C GLU A 19 22.19 -4.75 9.05
N GLU A 20 21.67 -5.32 7.96
CA GLU A 20 22.34 -6.41 7.22
C GLU A 20 23.65 -5.97 6.58
N MET A 21 23.76 -4.71 6.18
CA MET A 21 25.00 -4.12 5.64
C MET A 21 25.96 -3.63 6.73
N GLY A 22 25.56 -3.64 8.00
CA GLY A 22 26.37 -3.12 9.11
C GLY A 22 26.62 -1.60 9.04
N VAL A 23 25.71 -0.84 8.43
CA VAL A 23 25.82 0.62 8.27
C VAL A 23 24.75 1.35 9.06
N ALA A 24 25.03 2.58 9.47
CA ALA A 24 24.03 3.43 10.09
C ALA A 24 22.98 3.90 9.06
N LEU A 25 21.71 3.83 9.45
CA LEU A 25 20.61 4.33 8.62
C LEU A 25 20.78 5.84 8.35
N GLY A 26 20.71 6.23 7.09
CA GLY A 26 21.00 7.59 6.60
C GLY A 26 22.41 7.75 6.01
N GLU A 27 23.29 6.78 6.20
CA GLU A 27 24.58 6.71 5.50
C GLU A 27 24.40 6.06 4.13
N ASP A 28 24.95 4.86 3.87
CA ASP A 28 24.85 4.17 2.57
C ASP A 28 23.42 3.76 2.21
N VAL A 29 22.61 3.46 3.23
CA VAL A 29 21.20 3.07 3.11
C VAL A 29 20.33 4.11 3.80
N GLY A 30 19.26 4.55 3.16
CA GLY A 30 18.33 5.51 3.74
C GLY A 30 16.95 5.41 3.13
N PHE A 31 16.01 6.19 3.67
CA PHE A 31 14.65 6.22 3.16
C PHE A 31 14.08 7.64 3.10
N GLN A 32 13.05 7.80 2.26
CA GLN A 32 12.31 9.04 2.15
C GLN A 32 10.82 8.78 1.93
N THR A 33 10.00 9.25 2.85
CA THR A 33 8.55 9.30 2.74
C THR A 33 8.07 10.75 2.59
N ARG A 34 6.75 10.97 2.55
CA ARG A 34 6.18 12.34 2.54
C ARG A 34 6.57 13.16 3.77
N PHE A 35 6.69 12.51 4.94
CA PHE A 35 6.83 13.19 6.23
C PHE A 35 8.21 13.04 6.86
N GLU A 36 9.02 12.11 6.36
CA GLU A 36 10.28 11.75 6.98
C GLU A 36 11.35 11.55 5.89
N ARG A 37 12.56 12.01 6.17
CA ARG A 37 13.69 11.92 5.27
C ARG A 37 14.94 11.58 6.08
N VAL A 38 15.45 10.36 5.87
CA VAL A 38 16.69 9.87 6.47
C VAL A 38 17.61 9.44 5.34
N VAL A 39 18.20 10.44 4.65
CA VAL A 39 19.17 10.24 3.56
C VAL A 39 20.24 11.32 3.64
N GLY A 40 21.49 10.93 3.46
CA GLY A 40 22.66 11.80 3.41
C GLY A 40 23.33 11.85 2.02
N PRO A 41 24.44 12.61 1.89
CA PRO A 41 25.20 12.67 0.65
C PRO A 41 25.85 11.34 0.27
N ARG A 42 26.12 10.47 1.25
CA ARG A 42 26.68 9.12 1.05
C ARG A 42 25.63 8.07 0.66
N THR A 43 24.33 8.37 0.72
CA THR A 43 23.28 7.37 0.50
C THR A 43 23.20 6.89 -0.95
N ARG A 44 23.49 5.60 -1.11
CA ARG A 44 23.48 4.86 -2.38
C ARG A 44 22.19 4.09 -2.60
N ILE A 45 21.64 3.48 -1.55
CA ILE A 45 20.36 2.76 -1.59
C ILE A 45 19.31 3.62 -0.89
N ARG A 46 18.29 4.03 -1.64
CA ARG A 46 17.20 4.88 -1.16
C ARG A 46 15.88 4.15 -1.32
N PHE A 47 15.23 3.86 -0.20
CA PHE A 47 13.85 3.36 -0.16
C PHE A 47 12.90 4.56 -0.13
N VAL A 48 12.04 4.69 -1.14
CA VAL A 48 11.16 5.85 -1.24
C VAL A 48 9.74 5.40 -1.53
N THR A 49 8.77 6.11 -0.99
CA THR A 49 7.38 5.87 -1.41
C THR A 49 7.17 6.29 -2.86
N GLU A 50 6.33 5.59 -3.60
CA GLU A 50 6.03 5.88 -5.02
C GLU A 50 5.68 7.36 -5.28
N GLY A 51 4.84 7.96 -4.43
CA GLY A 51 4.49 9.38 -4.55
C GLY A 51 5.65 10.35 -4.30
N VAL A 52 6.67 9.96 -3.51
CA VAL A 52 7.91 10.75 -3.37
C VAL A 52 8.75 10.63 -4.65
N PHE A 53 8.86 9.42 -5.21
CA PHE A 53 9.55 9.21 -6.47
C PHE A 53 8.94 10.03 -7.61
N LEU A 54 7.61 9.98 -7.77
CA LEU A 54 6.91 10.73 -8.82
C LEU A 54 7.12 12.25 -8.68
N ARG A 55 7.12 12.79 -7.46
CA ARG A 55 7.45 14.22 -7.23
C ARG A 55 8.90 14.57 -7.57
N GLN A 56 9.84 13.63 -7.41
CA GLN A 56 11.22 13.83 -7.85
C GLN A 56 11.30 13.78 -9.38
N ALA A 57 10.62 12.83 -10.00
CA ALA A 57 10.53 12.71 -11.46
C ALA A 57 9.86 13.92 -12.12
N GLN A 58 8.89 14.57 -11.47
CA GLN A 58 8.32 15.83 -11.94
C GLN A 58 9.35 16.96 -12.09
N ARG A 59 10.39 16.95 -11.26
CA ARG A 59 11.47 17.95 -11.32
C ARG A 59 12.59 17.53 -12.27
N ASP A 60 12.87 16.23 -12.34
CA ASP A 60 13.87 15.65 -13.22
C ASP A 60 13.37 14.34 -13.83
N PRO A 61 12.67 14.40 -14.98
CA PRO A 61 12.15 13.21 -15.67
C PRO A 61 13.24 12.26 -16.16
N LEU A 62 14.48 12.75 -16.30
CA LEU A 62 15.63 11.92 -16.68
C LEU A 62 16.24 11.19 -15.49
N LEU A 63 15.75 11.40 -14.27
CA LEU A 63 16.16 10.68 -13.06
C LEU A 63 17.69 10.74 -12.81
N LYS A 64 18.33 11.88 -13.09
CA LYS A 64 19.79 12.03 -13.05
C LYS A 64 20.33 11.64 -11.68
N GLY A 65 21.48 10.98 -11.67
CA GLY A 65 22.09 10.44 -10.44
C GLY A 65 21.45 9.13 -9.94
N ILE A 66 20.37 8.65 -10.56
CA ILE A 66 19.82 7.31 -10.31
C ILE A 66 20.34 6.36 -11.38
N GLY A 67 20.94 5.24 -10.93
CA GLY A 67 21.43 4.16 -11.81
C GLY A 67 20.45 2.98 -11.94
N CYS A 68 19.59 2.77 -10.95
CA CYS A 68 18.60 1.69 -10.95
C CYS A 68 17.33 2.10 -10.19
N VAL A 69 16.17 1.77 -10.73
CA VAL A 69 14.86 1.85 -10.05
C VAL A 69 14.28 0.45 -9.89
N LEU A 70 14.05 0.05 -8.65
CA LEU A 70 13.37 -1.20 -8.30
C LEU A 70 11.97 -0.86 -7.82
N LEU A 71 10.93 -1.36 -8.47
CA LEU A 71 9.55 -1.26 -8.00
C LEU A 71 9.26 -2.49 -7.16
N ASP A 72 9.20 -2.33 -5.84
CA ASP A 72 8.81 -3.44 -4.96
C ASP A 72 7.29 -3.56 -4.91
N GLU A 73 6.78 -4.74 -4.55
CA GLU A 73 5.35 -4.99 -4.34
C GLU A 73 4.47 -4.63 -5.55
N PHE A 74 5.00 -4.80 -6.75
CA PHE A 74 4.36 -4.31 -7.97
C PHE A 74 2.99 -4.96 -8.24
N HIS A 75 2.65 -6.06 -7.57
CA HIS A 75 1.32 -6.68 -7.61
C HIS A 75 0.22 -5.89 -6.89
N GLU A 76 0.54 -4.89 -6.08
CA GLU A 76 -0.49 -3.98 -5.53
C GLU A 76 -1.15 -3.15 -6.63
N ARG A 77 -0.48 -2.99 -7.79
CA ARG A 77 -1.00 -2.31 -8.99
C ARG A 77 -1.63 -0.96 -8.65
N SER A 78 -0.93 -0.19 -7.80
CA SER A 78 -1.30 1.18 -7.49
C SER A 78 -1.14 2.07 -8.73
N VAL A 79 -1.91 3.15 -8.81
CA VAL A 79 -1.76 4.08 -9.93
C VAL A 79 -0.39 4.75 -9.93
N PHE A 80 0.22 4.92 -8.75
CA PHE A 80 1.53 5.53 -8.61
C PHE A 80 2.66 4.57 -9.02
N ALA A 81 2.53 3.27 -8.76
CA ALA A 81 3.44 2.25 -9.28
C ALA A 81 3.40 2.21 -10.81
N ASP A 82 2.21 2.19 -11.40
CA ASP A 82 2.02 2.17 -12.85
C ASP A 82 2.58 3.44 -13.51
N LEU A 83 2.34 4.62 -12.92
CA LEU A 83 2.95 5.89 -13.36
C LEU A 83 4.48 5.86 -13.22
N ALA A 84 5.00 5.36 -12.10
CA ALA A 84 6.44 5.29 -11.88
C ALA A 84 7.12 4.39 -12.93
N LEU A 85 6.52 3.24 -13.23
CA LEU A 85 6.98 2.34 -14.27
C LEU A 85 6.99 3.02 -15.64
N GLY A 86 5.93 3.73 -16.01
CA GLY A 86 5.84 4.46 -17.28
C GLY A 86 6.89 5.58 -17.39
N VAL A 87 7.11 6.34 -16.32
CA VAL A 87 8.16 7.37 -16.24
C VAL A 87 9.55 6.74 -16.44
N VAL A 88 9.86 5.65 -15.73
CA VAL A 88 11.15 4.97 -15.85
C VAL A 88 11.35 4.43 -17.26
N ARG A 89 10.33 3.81 -17.86
CA ARG A 89 10.40 3.30 -19.23
C ARG A 89 10.72 4.41 -20.23
N ALA A 90 10.07 5.56 -20.12
CA ALA A 90 10.35 6.67 -21.00
C ALA A 90 11.75 7.28 -20.75
N ALA A 91 12.18 7.39 -19.49
CA ALA A 91 13.52 7.85 -19.16
C ALA A 91 14.61 6.95 -19.78
N ARG A 92 14.38 5.62 -19.85
CA ARG A 92 15.31 4.66 -20.48
C ARG A 92 15.54 4.90 -21.96
N LEU A 93 14.60 5.53 -22.69
CA LEU A 93 14.81 5.91 -24.10
C LEU A 93 15.95 6.91 -24.26
N GLN A 94 16.15 7.79 -23.28
CA GLN A 94 17.24 8.77 -23.26
C GLN A 94 18.40 8.34 -22.37
N ARG A 95 18.18 7.39 -21.46
CA ARG A 95 19.19 6.82 -20.56
C ARG A 95 19.20 5.29 -20.64
N PRO A 96 19.78 4.69 -21.68
CA PRO A 96 19.83 3.23 -21.84
C PRO A 96 20.50 2.50 -20.67
N ALA A 97 21.44 3.16 -19.98
CA ALA A 97 22.13 2.65 -18.80
C ALA A 97 21.29 2.63 -17.51
N LEU A 98 20.09 3.26 -17.51
CA LEU A 98 19.19 3.21 -16.35
C LEU A 98 18.57 1.80 -16.26
N MET A 99 18.87 1.10 -15.18
CA MET A 99 18.30 -0.21 -14.90
C MET A 99 16.91 -0.08 -14.27
N VAL A 100 16.03 -1.04 -14.57
CA VAL A 100 14.70 -1.16 -13.96
C VAL A 100 14.43 -2.60 -13.58
N ALA A 101 13.85 -2.81 -12.40
CA ALA A 101 13.35 -4.11 -11.95
C ALA A 101 11.96 -3.93 -11.33
N ALA A 102 11.06 -4.88 -11.54
CA ALA A 102 9.77 -4.93 -10.85
C ALA A 102 9.73 -6.25 -10.05
N MET A 103 9.57 -6.15 -8.75
CA MET A 103 9.44 -7.29 -7.85
C MET A 103 7.95 -7.52 -7.54
N SER A 104 7.55 -8.78 -7.58
CA SER A 104 6.19 -9.21 -7.29
C SER A 104 6.21 -10.51 -6.51
N ALA A 105 5.28 -10.65 -5.55
CA ALA A 105 5.05 -11.88 -4.81
C ALA A 105 4.04 -12.80 -5.52
N THR A 106 3.39 -12.35 -6.59
CA THR A 106 2.45 -13.15 -7.38
C THR A 106 3.14 -13.80 -8.58
N MET A 107 2.65 -14.98 -9.00
CA MET A 107 3.22 -15.72 -10.13
C MET A 107 3.00 -15.06 -11.51
N ASP A 108 2.15 -14.03 -11.59
CA ASP A 108 1.86 -13.33 -12.85
C ASP A 108 2.87 -12.19 -13.12
N ALA A 109 4.14 -12.56 -13.25
CA ALA A 109 5.21 -11.64 -13.66
C ALA A 109 5.21 -11.38 -15.18
N GLY A 110 4.42 -12.15 -15.96
CA GLY A 110 4.46 -12.17 -17.41
C GLY A 110 4.10 -10.84 -18.05
N GLN A 111 3.06 -10.16 -17.55
CA GLN A 111 2.62 -8.87 -18.09
C GLN A 111 3.70 -7.80 -17.94
N ALA A 112 4.30 -7.68 -16.75
CA ALA A 112 5.37 -6.72 -16.47
C ALA A 112 6.65 -7.04 -17.26
N ALA A 113 7.01 -8.32 -17.36
CA ALA A 113 8.16 -8.79 -18.14
C ALA A 113 8.01 -8.46 -19.64
N ALA A 114 6.85 -8.74 -20.23
CA ALA A 114 6.54 -8.40 -21.61
C ALA A 114 6.61 -6.89 -21.85
N TYR A 115 5.99 -6.11 -20.97
CA TYR A 115 5.98 -4.65 -21.03
C TYR A 115 7.39 -4.03 -20.94
N LEU A 116 8.25 -4.59 -20.07
CA LEU A 116 9.64 -4.16 -19.92
C LEU A 116 10.60 -4.78 -20.95
N SER A 117 10.13 -5.76 -21.73
CA SER A 117 10.96 -6.62 -22.57
C SER A 117 12.14 -7.20 -21.79
N ALA A 118 11.84 -7.72 -20.60
CA ALA A 118 12.81 -8.16 -19.60
C ALA A 118 12.64 -9.64 -19.24
N PRO A 119 13.71 -10.33 -18.85
CA PRO A 119 13.61 -11.70 -18.35
C PRO A 119 12.91 -11.73 -16.99
N VAL A 120 12.22 -12.84 -16.71
CA VAL A 120 11.67 -13.14 -15.37
C VAL A 120 12.70 -13.94 -14.59
N ILE A 121 13.00 -13.48 -13.38
CA ILE A 121 13.82 -14.21 -12.42
C ILE A 121 12.92 -14.62 -11.27
N THR A 122 12.81 -15.93 -11.03
CA THR A 122 12.00 -16.49 -9.94
C THR A 122 12.92 -16.87 -8.80
N ALA A 123 12.65 -16.34 -7.60
CA ALA A 123 13.30 -16.77 -6.38
C ALA A 123 12.45 -17.87 -5.72
N GLU A 124 13.01 -19.06 -5.55
CA GLU A 124 12.36 -20.14 -4.81
C GLU A 124 12.42 -19.85 -3.30
N GLY A 125 11.33 -19.32 -2.76
CA GLY A 125 11.16 -19.18 -1.32
C GLY A 125 10.73 -20.50 -0.69
N ARG A 126 11.37 -20.90 0.42
CA ARG A 126 10.86 -21.98 1.28
C ARG A 126 9.80 -21.41 2.23
N ALA A 127 8.54 -21.43 1.81
CA ALA A 127 7.43 -21.22 2.73
C ALA A 127 7.16 -22.52 3.50
N TYR A 128 6.97 -22.43 4.81
CA TYR A 128 6.49 -23.54 5.61
C TYR A 128 5.00 -23.78 5.35
N PRO A 129 4.50 -25.03 5.49
CA PRO A 129 3.10 -25.33 5.24
C PRO A 129 2.18 -24.56 6.19
N VAL A 130 1.07 -24.07 5.65
CA VAL A 130 0.01 -23.37 6.41
C VAL A 130 -1.30 -24.14 6.29
N SER A 131 -1.85 -24.57 7.43
CA SER A 131 -3.19 -25.17 7.49
C SER A 131 -4.25 -24.07 7.31
N ILE A 132 -5.18 -24.25 6.37
CA ILE A 132 -6.29 -23.33 6.14
C ILE A 132 -7.57 -23.89 6.77
N ARG A 133 -8.27 -23.08 7.56
CA ARG A 133 -9.60 -23.38 8.12
C ARG A 133 -10.59 -22.31 7.70
N TYR A 134 -11.81 -22.70 7.36
CA TYR A 134 -12.91 -21.80 7.01
C TYR A 134 -13.91 -21.74 8.15
N GLU A 135 -14.12 -20.56 8.72
CA GLU A 135 -14.94 -20.34 9.91
C GLU A 135 -15.79 -19.06 9.76
N PRO A 136 -16.85 -19.08 8.94
CA PRO A 136 -17.70 -17.92 8.72
C PRO A 136 -18.39 -17.40 10.00
N GLY A 137 -18.46 -18.22 11.05
CA GLY A 137 -19.18 -17.90 12.28
C GLY A 137 -20.70 -17.79 12.09
N ALA A 138 -21.40 -17.40 13.15
CA ALA A 138 -22.85 -17.23 13.11
C ALA A 138 -23.24 -15.92 12.41
N GLU A 139 -24.35 -15.96 11.67
CA GLU A 139 -24.95 -14.78 11.05
C GLU A 139 -25.28 -13.70 12.09
N GLY A 140 -25.13 -12.43 11.73
CA GLY A 140 -25.36 -11.29 12.63
C GLY A 140 -24.25 -11.03 13.67
N THR A 141 -23.28 -11.94 13.84
CA THR A 141 -22.14 -11.71 14.73
C THR A 141 -21.14 -10.76 14.07
N PRO A 142 -20.75 -9.64 14.71
CA PRO A 142 -19.77 -8.73 14.15
C PRO A 142 -18.41 -9.41 13.87
N VAL A 143 -17.73 -8.98 12.81
CA VAL A 143 -16.48 -9.61 12.36
C VAL A 143 -15.37 -9.59 13.42
N TRP A 144 -15.33 -8.56 14.25
CA TRP A 144 -14.35 -8.45 15.34
C TRP A 144 -14.58 -9.46 16.47
N GLU A 145 -15.82 -9.82 16.76
CA GLU A 145 -16.14 -10.88 17.74
C GLU A 145 -15.81 -12.26 17.17
N ARG A 146 -16.13 -12.51 15.89
CA ARG A 146 -15.73 -13.75 15.20
C ARG A 146 -14.22 -13.94 15.22
N ALA A 147 -13.46 -12.87 14.93
CA ALA A 147 -12.01 -12.90 14.98
C ALA A 147 -11.47 -13.15 16.39
N ALA A 148 -12.05 -12.50 17.41
CA ALA A 148 -11.64 -12.72 18.80
C ALA A 148 -11.84 -14.17 19.26
N ARG A 149 -12.99 -14.76 18.91
CA ARG A 149 -13.27 -16.18 19.18
C ARG A 149 -12.32 -17.13 18.44
N ALA A 150 -11.98 -16.80 17.19
CA ALA A 150 -10.99 -17.57 16.41
C ALA A 150 -9.60 -17.51 17.05
N VAL A 151 -9.14 -16.32 17.46
CA VAL A 151 -7.86 -16.15 18.19
C VAL A 151 -7.87 -16.98 19.47
N ARG A 152 -8.93 -16.86 20.29
CA ARG A 152 -9.06 -17.64 21.52
C ARG A 152 -8.98 -19.14 21.25
N ARG A 153 -9.71 -19.65 20.25
CA ARG A 153 -9.70 -21.07 19.92
C ARG A 153 -8.31 -21.56 19.54
N LEU A 154 -7.57 -20.79 18.75
CA LEU A 154 -6.19 -21.13 18.40
C LEU A 154 -5.28 -21.18 19.64
N VAL A 155 -5.50 -20.30 20.62
CA VAL A 155 -4.76 -20.34 21.89
C VAL A 155 -5.17 -21.55 22.74
N ASP A 156 -6.46 -21.84 22.86
CA ASP A 156 -7.00 -22.99 23.63
C ASP A 156 -6.55 -24.34 23.03
N GLU A 157 -6.40 -24.42 21.70
CA GLU A 157 -5.84 -25.58 20.98
C GLU A 157 -4.32 -25.73 21.16
N GLY A 158 -3.65 -24.77 21.81
CA GLY A 158 -2.21 -24.84 22.08
C GLY A 158 -1.32 -24.43 20.91
N HIS A 159 -1.83 -23.69 19.91
CA HIS A 159 -0.97 -23.16 18.84
C HIS A 159 0.07 -22.21 19.43
N GLU A 160 1.30 -22.30 18.93
CA GLU A 160 2.45 -21.48 19.35
C GLU A 160 2.65 -20.24 18.46
N GLY A 161 3.52 -19.31 18.88
CA GLY A 161 3.88 -18.11 18.12
C GLY A 161 2.91 -16.94 18.25
N ASP A 162 3.10 -15.91 17.43
CA ASP A 162 2.27 -14.71 17.44
C ASP A 162 1.07 -14.87 16.50
N ALA A 163 0.02 -14.11 16.77
CA ALA A 163 -1.18 -14.03 15.93
C ALA A 163 -1.18 -12.72 15.13
N LEU A 164 -1.56 -12.82 13.85
CA LEU A 164 -1.82 -11.69 12.98
C LEU A 164 -3.29 -11.72 12.52
N VAL A 165 -4.05 -10.72 12.90
CA VAL A 165 -5.48 -10.61 12.60
C VAL A 165 -5.70 -9.52 11.56
N PHE A 166 -6.23 -9.85 10.39
CA PHE A 166 -6.51 -8.88 9.33
C PHE A 166 -7.92 -8.29 9.45
N MET A 167 -7.98 -6.96 9.56
CA MET A 167 -9.20 -6.15 9.64
C MET A 167 -9.16 -5.02 8.60
N PRO A 168 -10.32 -4.55 8.10
CA PRO A 168 -10.34 -3.61 6.99
C PRO A 168 -9.88 -2.19 7.39
N GLY A 169 -10.11 -1.74 8.62
CA GLY A 169 -9.82 -0.37 9.03
C GLY A 169 -9.66 -0.17 10.54
N ALA A 170 -9.33 1.06 10.94
CA ALA A 170 -9.02 1.41 12.33
C ALA A 170 -10.18 1.13 13.30
N PHE A 171 -11.42 1.45 12.90
CA PHE A 171 -12.61 1.17 13.71
C PHE A 171 -12.75 -0.33 14.01
N GLU A 172 -12.65 -1.17 12.98
CA GLU A 172 -12.73 -2.61 13.16
C GLU A 172 -11.54 -3.15 13.97
N ILE A 173 -10.34 -2.60 13.77
CA ILE A 173 -9.14 -2.94 14.54
C ILE A 173 -9.36 -2.68 16.03
N ASP A 174 -9.81 -1.49 16.42
CA ASP A 174 -10.00 -1.12 17.83
C ASP A 174 -11.03 -2.05 18.49
N ARG A 175 -12.15 -2.33 17.79
CA ARG A 175 -13.16 -3.28 18.28
C ARG A 175 -12.60 -4.70 18.43
N THR A 176 -11.76 -5.16 17.51
CA THR A 176 -11.11 -6.47 17.60
C THR A 176 -10.09 -6.52 18.72
N VAL A 177 -9.31 -5.45 18.95
CA VAL A 177 -8.36 -5.38 20.06
C VAL A 177 -9.09 -5.54 21.40
N ASP A 178 -10.19 -4.84 21.59
CA ASP A 178 -11.00 -4.94 22.81
C ASP A 178 -11.62 -6.34 22.97
N ALA A 179 -12.20 -6.88 21.90
CA ALA A 179 -12.81 -8.20 21.92
C ALA A 179 -11.79 -9.32 22.19
N VAL A 180 -10.61 -9.28 21.56
CA VAL A 180 -9.53 -10.25 21.80
C VAL A 180 -9.05 -10.14 23.25
N ARG A 181 -8.87 -8.93 23.79
CA ARG A 181 -8.47 -8.76 25.19
C ARG A 181 -9.51 -9.36 26.15
N ALA A 182 -10.80 -9.21 25.86
CA ALA A 182 -11.85 -9.81 26.66
C ALA A 182 -11.79 -11.34 26.65
N GLU A 183 -11.64 -11.96 25.47
CA GLU A 183 -11.53 -13.41 25.32
C GLU A 183 -10.25 -13.98 25.96
N LEU A 184 -9.11 -13.29 25.84
CA LEU A 184 -7.83 -13.74 26.40
C LEU A 184 -7.76 -13.62 27.93
N ARG A 185 -8.56 -12.74 28.55
CA ARG A 185 -8.60 -12.59 30.02
C ARG A 185 -9.15 -13.81 30.75
N VAL A 186 -9.97 -14.62 30.08
CA VAL A 186 -10.70 -15.74 30.70
C VAL A 186 -10.07 -17.11 30.44
N ILE A 187 -8.97 -17.17 29.67
CA ILE A 187 -8.29 -18.42 29.33
C ILE A 187 -6.92 -18.52 30.01
N ALA A 188 -6.51 -19.75 30.35
CA ALA A 188 -5.19 -20.02 30.91
C ALA A 188 -4.10 -19.63 29.89
N GLY A 189 -3.08 -18.89 30.34
CA GLY A 189 -2.01 -18.40 29.46
C GLY A 189 -2.37 -17.18 28.60
N GLY A 190 -3.62 -16.74 28.56
CA GLY A 190 -4.03 -15.56 27.79
C GLY A 190 -3.39 -14.26 28.28
N SER A 191 -3.00 -14.18 29.55
CA SER A 191 -2.23 -13.06 30.11
C SER A 191 -0.86 -12.88 29.47
N ALA A 192 -0.31 -13.89 28.78
CA ALA A 192 1.00 -13.83 28.10
C ALA A 192 0.97 -13.03 26.79
N PHE A 193 -0.21 -12.68 26.29
CA PHE A 193 -0.37 -11.99 25.01
C PHE A 193 -0.47 -10.46 25.16
N ASP A 194 0.31 -9.76 24.36
CA ASP A 194 0.18 -8.33 24.10
C ASP A 194 -0.69 -8.12 22.85
N VAL A 195 -1.87 -7.52 23.01
CA VAL A 195 -2.79 -7.22 21.90
C VAL A 195 -2.55 -5.79 21.42
N VAL A 196 -2.09 -5.64 20.17
CA VAL A 196 -1.63 -4.37 19.61
C VAL A 196 -2.26 -4.07 18.24
N PRO A 197 -2.68 -2.82 17.97
CA PRO A 197 -3.17 -2.42 16.65
C PRO A 197 -2.01 -2.15 15.67
N LEU A 198 -2.28 -2.25 14.37
CA LEU A 198 -1.35 -1.87 13.30
C LEU A 198 -2.08 -1.33 12.06
N HIS A 199 -2.12 0.00 11.89
CA HIS A 199 -2.70 0.65 10.72
C HIS A 199 -1.97 1.94 10.32
N GLY A 200 -2.19 2.38 9.07
CA GLY A 200 -1.41 3.44 8.42
C GLY A 200 -1.52 4.84 9.02
N SER A 201 -2.52 5.10 9.88
CA SER A 201 -2.68 6.38 10.60
C SER A 201 -2.02 6.42 11.98
N MET A 202 -1.46 5.29 12.46
CA MET A 202 -0.74 5.27 13.73
C MET A 202 0.57 6.08 13.67
N PRO A 203 1.02 6.64 14.80
CA PRO A 203 2.38 7.15 14.95
C PRO A 203 3.45 6.13 14.57
N ALA A 204 4.55 6.61 14.01
CA ALA A 204 5.60 5.78 13.43
C ALA A 204 6.32 4.87 14.46
N ASP A 205 6.49 5.36 15.68
CA ASP A 205 7.03 4.63 16.84
C ASP A 205 6.10 3.48 17.28
N ARG A 206 4.79 3.72 17.26
CA ARG A 206 3.78 2.70 17.59
C ARG A 206 3.70 1.60 16.53
N GLN A 207 3.82 1.95 15.25
CA GLN A 207 3.93 0.96 14.17
C GLN A 207 5.18 0.09 14.33
N ASP A 208 6.33 0.71 14.66
CA ASP A 208 7.59 0.00 14.88
C ASP A 208 7.50 -0.98 16.05
N ALA A 209 6.91 -0.54 17.18
CA ALA A 209 6.70 -1.40 18.33
C ALA A 209 5.76 -2.59 18.06
N ALA A 210 4.75 -2.40 17.20
CA ALA A 210 3.82 -3.46 16.82
C ALA A 210 4.51 -4.57 16.02
N VAL A 211 5.43 -4.23 15.10
CA VAL A 211 6.13 -5.19 14.24
C VAL A 211 7.44 -5.73 14.83
N ALA A 212 7.96 -5.12 15.90
CA ALA A 212 9.11 -5.62 16.62
C ALA A 212 8.84 -7.04 17.18
N PRO A 213 9.89 -7.82 17.51
CA PRO A 213 9.70 -9.07 18.24
C PRO A 213 8.96 -8.90 19.58
N ALA A 214 8.29 -9.95 20.05
CA ALA A 214 7.74 -10.00 21.40
C ALA A 214 8.85 -10.00 22.45
N ALA A 215 8.58 -9.42 23.62
CA ALA A 215 9.49 -9.54 24.76
C ALA A 215 9.60 -11.00 25.19
N ARG A 216 10.73 -11.38 25.82
CA ARG A 216 10.98 -12.77 26.22
C ARG A 216 9.87 -13.28 27.13
N GLY A 217 9.25 -14.41 26.76
CA GLY A 217 8.13 -15.01 27.51
C GLY A 217 6.76 -14.36 27.24
N ARG A 218 6.69 -13.37 26.35
CA ARG A 218 5.44 -12.78 25.85
C ARG A 218 5.15 -13.27 24.43
N ARG A 219 3.89 -13.17 24.03
CA ARG A 219 3.41 -13.38 22.65
C ARG A 219 2.64 -12.14 22.20
N LYS A 220 2.45 -11.93 20.90
CA LYS A 220 1.65 -10.83 20.38
C LYS A 220 0.41 -11.32 19.64
N VAL A 221 -0.67 -10.55 19.77
CA VAL A 221 -1.77 -10.53 18.81
C VAL A 221 -1.75 -9.16 18.13
N ILE A 222 -1.34 -9.14 16.87
CA ILE A 222 -1.28 -7.92 16.07
C ILE A 222 -2.54 -7.86 15.24
N VAL A 223 -3.35 -6.82 15.42
CA VAL A 223 -4.57 -6.59 14.64
C VAL A 223 -4.28 -5.52 13.60
N ALA A 224 -4.21 -5.91 12.33
CA ALA A 224 -3.64 -5.10 11.25
C ALA A 224 -4.58 -4.91 10.06
N THR A 225 -4.35 -3.83 9.32
CA THR A 225 -4.83 -3.69 7.93
C THR A 225 -3.95 -4.46 6.96
N ASN A 226 -4.19 -4.31 5.65
CA ASN A 226 -3.30 -4.80 4.60
C ASN A 226 -1.87 -4.23 4.65
N VAL A 227 -1.58 -3.29 5.56
CA VAL A 227 -0.19 -2.87 5.86
C VAL A 227 0.72 -4.04 6.25
N ALA A 228 0.17 -5.12 6.81
CA ALA A 228 0.91 -6.33 7.18
C ALA A 228 0.81 -7.46 6.15
N GLU A 229 0.13 -7.23 5.02
CA GLU A 229 -0.08 -8.23 3.96
C GLU A 229 1.26 -8.58 3.31
N THR A 230 2.05 -7.56 2.96
CA THR A 230 3.30 -7.71 2.22
C THR A 230 4.44 -6.85 2.79
N SER A 231 5.66 -7.04 2.27
CA SER A 231 6.92 -6.28 2.55
C SER A 231 7.49 -6.24 3.96
N ILE A 232 6.69 -6.43 5.00
CA ILE A 232 7.15 -6.37 6.39
C ILE A 232 7.21 -7.78 6.90
N THR A 233 8.37 -8.29 7.34
CA THR A 233 8.41 -9.55 8.10
C THR A 233 8.15 -9.24 9.57
N ILE A 234 7.15 -9.88 10.15
CA ILE A 234 6.86 -9.84 11.58
C ILE A 234 7.34 -11.18 12.15
N PRO A 235 8.50 -11.21 12.84
CA PRO A 235 9.04 -12.46 13.38
C PRO A 235 8.05 -13.10 14.35
N GLY A 236 7.94 -14.43 14.31
CA GLY A 236 7.16 -15.19 15.29
C GLY A 236 5.69 -15.44 14.91
N VAL A 237 5.15 -14.78 13.88
CA VAL A 237 3.77 -15.01 13.43
C VAL A 237 3.62 -16.44 12.89
N ARG A 238 2.71 -17.20 13.52
CA ARG A 238 2.36 -18.59 13.14
C ARG A 238 0.85 -18.80 13.06
N MET A 239 0.07 -17.85 13.56
CA MET A 239 -1.39 -17.86 13.49
C MET A 239 -1.86 -16.64 12.69
N VAL A 240 -2.73 -16.86 11.72
CA VAL A 240 -3.41 -15.80 10.98
C VAL A 240 -4.92 -15.96 11.17
N VAL A 241 -5.61 -14.85 11.42
CA VAL A 241 -7.07 -14.78 11.37
C VAL A 241 -7.45 -13.69 10.37
N ASP A 242 -8.12 -14.06 9.29
CA ASP A 242 -8.44 -13.13 8.20
C ASP A 242 -9.94 -12.84 8.15
N SER A 243 -10.32 -11.56 8.23
CA SER A 243 -11.70 -11.13 7.99
C SER A 243 -12.14 -11.31 6.53
N GLY A 244 -11.18 -11.39 5.59
CA GLY A 244 -11.44 -11.47 4.16
C GLY A 244 -11.88 -10.13 3.56
N LEU A 245 -11.68 -9.04 4.32
CA LEU A 245 -12.08 -7.69 3.96
C LEU A 245 -10.88 -6.74 3.86
N ALA A 246 -11.01 -5.72 3.03
CA ALA A 246 -10.08 -4.59 2.94
C ALA A 246 -10.81 -3.30 2.58
N ARG A 247 -10.20 -2.15 2.89
CA ARG A 247 -10.64 -0.85 2.39
C ARG A 247 -9.95 -0.59 1.05
N VAL A 248 -10.74 -0.43 -0.01
CA VAL A 248 -10.25 -0.25 -1.38
C VAL A 248 -10.78 1.06 -1.94
N PHE A 249 -9.93 1.80 -2.66
CA PHE A 249 -10.37 3.00 -3.36
C PHE A 249 -11.27 2.65 -4.54
N ARG A 250 -12.41 3.35 -4.62
CA ARG A 250 -13.34 3.34 -5.74
C ARG A 250 -13.76 4.76 -6.06
N VAL A 251 -13.98 5.05 -7.34
CA VAL A 251 -14.65 6.29 -7.71
C VAL A 251 -16.07 6.30 -7.14
N ASP A 252 -16.41 7.36 -6.41
CA ASP A 252 -17.78 7.68 -6.04
C ASP A 252 -18.42 8.40 -7.24
N PRO A 253 -19.42 7.80 -7.93
CA PRO A 253 -19.99 8.38 -9.14
C PRO A 253 -20.78 9.67 -8.87
N ARG A 254 -21.25 9.90 -7.63
CA ARG A 254 -21.98 11.12 -7.27
C ARG A 254 -21.03 12.27 -6.97
N ARG A 255 -19.93 11.99 -6.25
CA ARG A 255 -18.94 13.00 -5.87
C ARG A 255 -17.87 13.22 -6.93
N GLY A 256 -17.65 12.24 -7.81
CA GLY A 256 -16.53 12.22 -8.75
C GLY A 256 -15.17 12.27 -8.04
N LEU A 257 -15.07 11.60 -6.90
CA LEU A 257 -13.87 11.54 -6.05
C LEU A 257 -13.66 10.09 -5.61
N ASN A 258 -12.42 9.75 -5.27
CA ASN A 258 -12.10 8.46 -4.67
C ASN A 258 -12.69 8.36 -3.26
N ALA A 259 -13.36 7.25 -2.98
CA ALA A 259 -13.86 6.89 -1.66
C ALA A 259 -13.38 5.49 -1.29
N LEU A 260 -13.09 5.29 0.00
CA LEU A 260 -12.76 3.97 0.53
C LEU A 260 -14.03 3.16 0.75
N ARG A 261 -14.13 2.01 0.09
CA ARG A 261 -15.20 1.03 0.29
C ARG A 261 -14.63 -0.21 0.94
N THR A 262 -15.39 -0.81 1.87
CA THR A 262 -15.05 -2.14 2.38
C THR A 262 -15.50 -3.16 1.37
N GLU A 263 -14.57 -3.98 0.89
CA GLU A 263 -14.84 -5.03 -0.09
C GLU A 263 -14.14 -6.32 0.31
N ALA A 264 -14.62 -7.43 -0.28
CA ALA A 264 -13.98 -8.72 -0.17
C ALA A 264 -12.62 -8.70 -0.92
N ILE A 265 -11.57 -9.21 -0.28
CA ILE A 265 -10.25 -9.37 -0.91
C ILE A 265 -10.24 -10.42 -2.02
N SER A 266 -9.24 -10.31 -2.91
CA SER A 266 -8.97 -11.30 -3.95
C SER A 266 -8.42 -12.62 -3.38
N ARG A 267 -8.40 -13.68 -4.19
CA ARG A 267 -7.76 -14.94 -3.83
C ARG A 267 -6.26 -14.76 -3.60
N ALA A 268 -5.57 -14.01 -4.48
CA ALA A 268 -4.16 -13.70 -4.33
C ALA A 268 -3.85 -13.01 -2.98
N SER A 269 -4.64 -12.01 -2.58
CA SER A 269 -4.50 -11.35 -1.28
C SER A 269 -4.74 -12.33 -0.12
N ALA A 270 -5.77 -13.18 -0.21
CA ALA A 270 -6.05 -14.18 0.82
C ALA A 270 -4.92 -15.20 0.99
N ASP A 271 -4.20 -15.52 -0.10
CA ASP A 271 -3.06 -16.44 -0.08
C ASP A 271 -1.78 -15.75 0.44
N GLN A 272 -1.58 -14.47 0.13
CA GLN A 272 -0.50 -13.67 0.73
C GLN A 272 -0.70 -13.50 2.25
N ARG A 273 -1.93 -13.23 2.68
CA ARG A 273 -2.29 -13.11 4.10
C ARG A 273 -2.11 -14.42 4.85
N SER A 274 -2.55 -15.56 4.29
CA SER A 274 -2.34 -16.86 4.93
C SER A 274 -0.85 -17.24 4.97
N GLY A 275 -0.11 -16.94 3.90
CA GLY A 275 1.34 -17.17 3.81
C GLY A 275 2.15 -16.47 4.90
N ARG A 276 1.59 -15.45 5.56
CA ARG A 276 2.21 -14.79 6.73
C ARG A 276 2.46 -15.75 7.89
N ALA A 277 1.62 -16.76 8.08
CA ALA A 277 1.78 -17.78 9.11
C ALA A 277 2.93 -18.75 8.81
N GLY A 278 3.36 -18.85 7.54
CA GLY A 278 4.35 -19.83 7.06
C GLY A 278 5.74 -19.26 6.83
N ARG A 279 6.05 -18.04 7.28
CA ARG A 279 7.34 -17.39 7.00
C ARG A 279 8.52 -17.95 7.80
N THR A 280 8.29 -18.37 9.04
CA THR A 280 9.37 -18.83 9.95
C THR A 280 9.22 -20.27 10.40
N ALA A 281 8.00 -20.81 10.40
CA ALA A 281 7.67 -22.16 10.85
C ALA A 281 6.29 -22.56 10.29
N PRO A 282 5.88 -23.83 10.39
CA PRO A 282 4.52 -24.23 10.07
C PRO A 282 3.50 -23.43 10.90
N GLY A 283 2.39 -23.09 10.25
CA GLY A 283 1.37 -22.21 10.82
C GLY A 283 -0.05 -22.56 10.43
N VAL A 284 -0.99 -21.75 10.90
CA VAL A 284 -2.42 -21.91 10.68
C VAL A 284 -3.04 -20.57 10.27
N CYS A 285 -3.99 -20.62 9.34
CA CYS A 285 -4.79 -19.48 8.92
C CYS A 285 -6.28 -19.82 9.04
N VAL A 286 -7.00 -19.03 9.82
CA VAL A 286 -8.46 -19.08 9.93
C VAL A 286 -9.06 -17.99 9.05
N ARG A 287 -9.81 -18.39 8.03
CA ARG A 287 -10.55 -17.51 7.12
C ARG A 287 -11.97 -17.35 7.64
N LEU A 288 -12.42 -16.14 7.95
CA LEU A 288 -13.73 -15.86 8.54
C LEU A 288 -14.88 -15.82 7.50
N TRP A 289 -14.75 -16.63 6.45
CA TRP A 289 -15.71 -16.81 5.37
C TRP A 289 -15.72 -18.28 4.96
N THR A 290 -16.67 -18.67 4.12
CA THR A 290 -16.82 -20.04 3.61
C THR A 290 -15.85 -20.37 2.49
N GLU A 291 -15.60 -21.66 2.28
CA GLU A 291 -14.85 -22.13 1.10
C GLU A 291 -15.56 -21.76 -0.22
N TRP A 292 -16.89 -21.75 -0.22
CA TRP A 292 -17.67 -21.32 -1.39
C TRP A 292 -17.42 -19.84 -1.72
N GLU A 293 -17.46 -18.95 -0.72
CA GLU A 293 -17.11 -17.54 -0.91
C GLU A 293 -15.65 -17.39 -1.38
N GLN A 294 -14.72 -18.24 -0.91
CA GLN A 294 -13.34 -18.23 -1.41
C GLN A 294 -13.27 -18.54 -2.91
N ALA A 295 -14.01 -19.54 -3.39
CA ALA A 295 -14.01 -19.92 -4.80
C ALA A 295 -14.56 -18.82 -5.72
N GLN A 296 -15.52 -18.03 -5.23
CA GLN A 296 -16.17 -16.93 -5.96
C GLN A 296 -15.35 -15.63 -5.96
N ARG A 297 -14.32 -15.50 -5.12
CA ARG A 297 -13.46 -14.30 -5.10
C ARG A 297 -12.70 -14.14 -6.42
N PRO A 298 -12.46 -12.89 -6.87
CA PRO A 298 -11.62 -12.65 -8.04
C PRO A 298 -10.21 -13.18 -7.81
N ALA A 299 -9.56 -13.65 -8.88
CA ALA A 299 -8.23 -14.24 -8.80
C ALA A 299 -7.18 -13.25 -8.26
N ALA A 300 -7.21 -12.03 -8.79
CA ALA A 300 -6.35 -10.93 -8.40
C ALA A 300 -7.17 -9.64 -8.29
N GLU A 301 -6.59 -8.64 -7.66
CA GLU A 301 -7.21 -7.34 -7.52
C GLU A 301 -7.14 -6.53 -8.83
N THR A 302 -8.23 -5.87 -9.21
CA THR A 302 -8.24 -4.98 -10.40
C THR A 302 -7.26 -3.82 -10.19
N PRO A 303 -6.37 -3.50 -11.15
CA PRO A 303 -5.44 -2.37 -11.04
C PRO A 303 -6.13 -1.03 -10.73
N GLU A 304 -5.50 -0.18 -9.92
CA GLU A 304 -6.10 1.10 -9.51
C GLU A 304 -6.45 2.00 -10.68
N VAL A 305 -5.61 2.03 -11.73
CA VAL A 305 -5.84 2.81 -12.95
C VAL A 305 -7.21 2.58 -13.58
N ARG A 306 -7.85 1.43 -13.35
CA ARG A 306 -9.18 1.08 -13.89
C ARG A 306 -10.37 1.41 -12.98
N ARG A 307 -10.14 1.80 -11.72
CA ARG A 307 -11.21 1.88 -10.70
C ARG A 307 -11.24 3.17 -9.88
N ILE A 308 -10.28 4.06 -10.06
CA ILE A 308 -10.18 5.35 -9.35
C ILE A 308 -10.41 6.53 -10.29
N ASP A 309 -10.62 7.71 -9.71
CA ASP A 309 -10.49 8.99 -10.40
C ASP A 309 -9.03 9.25 -10.79
N LEU A 310 -8.82 9.70 -12.03
CA LEU A 310 -7.50 9.89 -12.64
C LEU A 310 -7.11 11.37 -12.81
N ALA A 311 -7.85 12.33 -12.25
CA ALA A 311 -7.55 13.75 -12.43
C ALA A 311 -6.15 14.11 -11.91
N GLU A 312 -5.76 13.55 -10.75
CA GLU A 312 -4.41 13.74 -10.20
C GLU A 312 -3.34 13.12 -11.10
N SER A 313 -3.54 11.88 -11.55
CA SER A 313 -2.62 11.18 -12.45
C SER A 313 -2.46 11.92 -13.78
N MET A 314 -3.56 12.41 -14.36
CA MET A 314 -3.56 13.19 -15.59
C MET A 314 -2.80 14.50 -15.43
N LEU A 315 -3.08 15.24 -14.36
CA LEU A 315 -2.36 16.48 -14.07
C LEU A 315 -0.86 16.22 -13.92
N MET A 316 -0.48 15.12 -13.25
CA MET A 316 0.91 14.72 -13.06
C MET A 316 1.60 14.41 -14.38
N VAL A 317 1.02 13.54 -15.22
CA VAL A 317 1.56 13.15 -16.54
C VAL A 317 1.74 14.37 -17.43
N LEU A 318 0.71 15.23 -17.52
CA LEU A 318 0.77 16.45 -18.33
C LEU A 318 1.82 17.43 -17.80
N SER A 319 1.96 17.56 -16.47
CA SER A 319 2.95 18.46 -15.86
C SER A 319 4.40 18.06 -16.13
N MET A 320 4.64 16.77 -16.42
CA MET A 320 5.94 16.22 -16.78
C MET A 320 6.25 16.32 -18.28
N GLY A 321 5.30 16.79 -19.10
CA GLY A 321 5.51 16.97 -20.54
C GLY A 321 5.43 15.68 -21.35
N PHE A 322 4.76 14.64 -20.86
CA PHE A 322 4.56 13.38 -21.59
C PHE A 322 3.60 13.48 -22.78
N GLY A 323 3.02 14.66 -23.03
CA GLY A 323 1.99 14.85 -24.05
C GLY A 323 0.63 14.29 -23.63
N PRO A 324 -0.23 13.91 -24.58
CA PRO A 324 -1.58 13.40 -24.29
C PRO A 324 -1.56 12.21 -23.31
N PHE A 325 -2.44 12.25 -22.31
CA PHE A 325 -2.51 11.27 -21.23
C PHE A 325 -2.72 9.83 -21.72
N GLU A 326 -3.47 9.70 -22.81
CA GLU A 326 -3.80 8.46 -23.50
C GLU A 326 -2.57 7.81 -24.15
N LYS A 327 -1.54 8.60 -24.47
CA LYS A 327 -0.28 8.14 -25.08
C LYS A 327 0.80 7.85 -24.04
N PHE A 328 0.55 8.12 -22.76
CA PHE A 328 1.48 7.77 -21.70
C PHE A 328 1.72 6.24 -21.73
N PRO A 329 2.96 5.77 -21.50
CA PRO A 329 3.27 4.34 -21.58
C PRO A 329 2.71 3.59 -20.38
N TRP A 330 1.40 3.36 -20.34
CA TRP A 330 0.73 2.56 -19.32
C TRP A 330 1.06 1.08 -19.46
N LEU A 331 1.22 0.38 -18.33
CA LEU A 331 1.17 -1.09 -18.33
C LEU A 331 -0.23 -1.58 -18.65
N ASP A 332 -1.21 -1.06 -17.92
CA ASP A 332 -2.64 -1.19 -18.21
C ASP A 332 -3.21 0.19 -18.54
N PRO A 333 -3.66 0.43 -19.78
CA PRO A 333 -4.23 1.73 -20.12
C PRO A 333 -5.54 1.95 -19.35
N PRO A 334 -5.81 3.20 -18.91
CA PRO A 334 -7.10 3.57 -18.34
C PRO A 334 -8.23 3.40 -19.38
N THR A 335 -9.47 3.29 -18.91
CA THR A 335 -10.63 3.29 -19.82
C THR A 335 -10.90 4.69 -20.35
N ASP A 336 -11.44 4.79 -21.57
CA ASP A 336 -11.79 6.06 -22.21
C ASP A 336 -12.70 6.91 -21.32
N ASP A 337 -13.69 6.30 -20.68
CA ASP A 337 -14.59 6.98 -19.75
C ASP A 337 -13.84 7.58 -18.54
N ALA A 338 -12.83 6.89 -18.02
CA ALA A 338 -12.04 7.41 -16.91
C ALA A 338 -11.16 8.58 -17.35
N VAL A 339 -10.60 8.51 -18.55
CA VAL A 339 -9.85 9.61 -19.16
C VAL A 339 -10.74 10.84 -19.38
N LEU A 340 -11.93 10.65 -19.98
CA LEU A 340 -12.88 11.73 -20.24
C LEU A 340 -13.33 12.44 -18.95
N ARG A 341 -13.62 11.67 -17.88
CA ARG A 341 -13.98 12.26 -16.57
C ARG A 341 -12.83 13.04 -15.93
N ALA A 342 -11.61 12.52 -16.00
CA ALA A 342 -10.42 13.21 -15.49
C ALA A 342 -10.18 14.53 -16.24
N ARG A 343 -10.26 14.49 -17.57
CA ARG A 343 -10.17 15.67 -18.44
C ARG A 343 -11.23 16.71 -18.09
N GLY A 344 -12.50 16.31 -18.05
CA GLY A 344 -13.59 17.22 -17.69
C GLY A 344 -13.44 17.82 -16.29
N THR A 345 -12.90 17.06 -15.33
CA THR A 345 -12.57 17.59 -14.00
C THR A 345 -11.49 18.66 -14.09
N LEU A 346 -10.39 18.43 -14.82
CA LEU A 346 -9.31 19.42 -14.95
C LEU A 346 -9.72 20.66 -15.75
N GLU A 347 -10.56 20.51 -16.77
CA GLU A 347 -11.14 21.63 -17.54
C GLU A 347 -12.07 22.48 -16.67
N SER A 348 -12.98 21.84 -15.91
CA SER A 348 -13.95 22.57 -15.07
C SER A 348 -13.31 23.39 -13.95
N ILE A 349 -12.14 22.96 -13.43
CA ILE A 349 -11.39 23.74 -12.44
C ILE A 349 -10.40 24.73 -13.06
N GLY A 350 -10.35 24.83 -14.40
CA GLY A 350 -9.46 25.72 -15.14
C GLY A 350 -7.99 25.28 -15.15
N ALA A 351 -7.69 24.01 -14.83
CA ALA A 351 -6.34 23.44 -14.87
C ALA A 351 -5.89 23.06 -16.28
N LEU A 352 -6.86 22.71 -17.14
CA LEU A 352 -6.64 22.25 -18.51
C LEU A 352 -7.44 23.12 -19.50
N ARG A 353 -6.84 23.41 -20.65
CA ARG A 353 -7.50 24.06 -21.79
C ARG A 353 -8.20 23.00 -22.66
N ALA A 354 -9.15 23.43 -23.48
CA ALA A 354 -9.85 22.55 -24.44
C ALA A 354 -8.91 21.90 -25.47
N ASP A 355 -7.75 22.51 -25.75
CA ASP A 355 -6.69 21.95 -26.60
C ASP A 355 -5.82 20.88 -25.90
N GLY A 356 -6.10 20.58 -24.63
CA GLY A 356 -5.37 19.59 -23.83
C GLY A 356 -4.08 20.11 -23.20
N MET A 357 -3.78 21.40 -23.29
CA MET A 357 -2.60 22.00 -22.65
C MET A 357 -2.90 22.48 -21.23
N LEU A 358 -1.93 22.32 -20.32
CA LEU A 358 -2.05 22.85 -18.96
C LEU A 358 -2.07 24.38 -18.96
N THR A 359 -2.91 24.95 -18.10
CA THR A 359 -2.89 26.38 -17.81
C THR A 359 -1.79 26.71 -16.80
N ALA A 360 -1.51 28.00 -16.59
CA ALA A 360 -0.67 28.45 -15.47
C ALA A 360 -1.23 27.99 -14.11
N LEU A 361 -2.55 27.89 -13.98
CA LEU A 361 -3.20 27.30 -12.81
C LEU A 361 -2.91 25.80 -12.73
N GLY A 362 -3.04 25.04 -13.82
CA GLY A 362 -2.69 23.62 -13.86
C GLY A 362 -1.26 23.33 -13.39
N HIS A 363 -0.28 24.10 -13.89
CA HIS A 363 1.11 23.97 -13.42
C HIS A 363 1.28 24.28 -11.93
N ARG A 364 0.53 25.24 -11.37
CA ARG A 364 0.53 25.50 -9.92
C ARG A 364 -0.08 24.34 -9.14
N LEU A 365 -1.23 23.83 -9.59
CA LEU A 365 -1.93 22.72 -8.94
C LEU A 365 -1.09 21.45 -8.90
N ALA A 366 -0.33 21.16 -9.97
CA ALA A 366 0.55 19.99 -10.04
C ALA A 366 1.65 19.97 -8.96
N ARG A 367 1.92 21.11 -8.31
CA ARG A 367 2.91 21.24 -7.23
C ARG A 367 2.31 21.07 -5.83
N ILE A 368 0.99 21.01 -5.71
CA ILE A 368 0.30 20.89 -4.42
C ILE A 368 -0.02 19.41 -4.17
N PRO A 369 0.41 18.82 -3.04
CA PRO A 369 0.31 17.37 -2.79
C PRO A 369 -1.07 16.96 -2.25
N VAL A 370 -2.12 17.34 -3.00
CA VAL A 370 -3.54 17.01 -2.75
C VAL A 370 -4.27 16.84 -4.08
N HIS A 371 -5.46 16.26 -4.06
CA HIS A 371 -6.31 16.14 -5.24
C HIS A 371 -6.53 17.51 -5.94
N PRO A 372 -6.54 17.60 -7.29
CA PRO A 372 -6.61 18.87 -8.02
C PRO A 372 -7.77 19.80 -7.60
N ARG A 373 -8.93 19.23 -7.25
CA ARG A 373 -10.08 20.00 -6.74
C ARG A 373 -9.77 20.68 -5.39
N LEU A 374 -9.13 19.98 -4.46
CA LEU A 374 -8.69 20.56 -3.19
C LEU A 374 -7.58 21.59 -3.43
N GLY A 375 -6.67 21.30 -4.36
CA GLY A 375 -5.65 22.26 -4.78
C GLY A 375 -6.26 23.56 -5.30
N ARG A 376 -7.35 23.48 -6.10
CA ARG A 376 -8.07 24.66 -6.59
C ARG A 376 -8.63 25.50 -5.46
N VAL A 377 -9.25 24.86 -4.46
CA VAL A 377 -9.75 25.53 -3.25
C VAL A 377 -8.62 26.23 -2.51
N LEU A 378 -7.47 25.58 -2.31
CA LEU A 378 -6.32 26.17 -1.62
C LEU A 378 -5.74 27.37 -2.37
N VAL A 379 -5.61 27.28 -3.70
CA VAL A 379 -5.11 28.39 -4.53
C VAL A 379 -6.05 29.60 -4.45
N GLU A 380 -7.36 29.38 -4.51
CA GLU A 380 -8.35 30.45 -4.42
C GLU A 380 -8.44 31.04 -3.01
N ALA A 381 -8.36 30.21 -1.98
CA ALA A 381 -8.35 30.67 -0.60
C ALA A 381 -7.12 31.53 -0.29
N ALA A 382 -5.98 31.23 -0.94
CA ALA A 382 -4.78 32.06 -0.83
C ALA A 382 -4.98 33.46 -1.46
N SER A 383 -5.61 33.56 -2.64
CA SER A 383 -5.92 34.87 -3.24
C SER A 383 -6.93 35.68 -2.44
N LEU A 384 -7.84 35.01 -1.73
CA LEU A 384 -8.87 35.65 -0.90
C LEU A 384 -8.42 35.91 0.55
N GLY A 385 -7.19 35.55 0.93
CA GLY A 385 -6.67 35.76 2.29
C GLY A 385 -7.27 34.85 3.37
N VAL A 386 -7.87 33.72 2.99
CA VAL A 386 -8.53 32.75 3.91
C VAL A 386 -7.91 31.35 3.88
N LEU A 387 -6.64 31.26 3.44
CA LEU A 387 -5.92 30.01 3.23
C LEU A 387 -5.92 29.09 4.45
N GLU A 388 -5.69 29.62 5.66
CA GLU A 388 -5.61 28.79 6.86
C GLU A 388 -6.91 28.03 7.13
N ARG A 389 -8.06 28.70 6.99
CA ARG A 389 -9.37 28.07 7.16
C ARG A 389 -9.63 27.00 6.10
N ALA A 390 -9.33 27.31 4.85
CA ALA A 390 -9.47 26.35 3.74
C ALA A 390 -8.55 25.14 3.91
N ALA A 391 -7.31 25.34 4.36
CA ALA A 391 -6.37 24.26 4.63
C ALA A 391 -6.88 23.31 5.72
N ARG A 392 -7.50 23.85 6.78
CA ARG A 392 -8.15 23.03 7.82
C ARG A 392 -9.31 22.20 7.26
N TRP A 393 -10.15 22.76 6.39
CA TRP A 393 -11.23 22.02 5.74
C TRP A 393 -10.70 20.94 4.79
N CYS A 394 -9.76 21.28 3.93
CA CYS A 394 -9.13 20.33 3.02
C CYS A 394 -8.36 19.22 3.73
N ALA A 395 -7.95 19.40 4.99
CA ALA A 395 -7.29 18.36 5.78
C ALA A 395 -8.27 17.32 6.36
N ILE A 396 -9.58 17.62 6.37
CA ILE A 396 -10.64 16.73 6.88
C ILE A 396 -11.31 15.94 5.75
N VAL A 397 -11.21 16.44 4.51
CA VAL A 397 -11.70 15.81 3.28
C VAL A 397 -10.65 14.86 2.73
#